data_AF-A0A1F4LHZ7-F1
#
_entry.id   AF-A0A1F4LHZ7-F1
#
_cell.length_a   1.000
_cell.length_b   1.000
_cell.length_c   1.000
_cell.angle_alpha   90.00
_cell.angle_beta   90.00
_cell.angle_gamma   90.00
#
_symmetry.space_group_name_H-M   'P 1'
#
loop_
_entity.id
_entity.type
_entity.pdbx_description
1 polymer ?
#
loop_
_entity_poly.entity_id
_entity_poly.type
_entity_poly.pdbx_seq_one_letter_code
_entity_poly.pdbx_strand_id
1 'polypeptide(L)'
;MRMKRITHRSQAGFSLVELGVVMAIVGVIGILTWRWVASTREPLQRPAIVGQLAEAQAAVEGFVLARHRLPCAAADTNGNENCGNATAVHFPWRTLGLSSRFGQLHYGVNRGGVGLDLAALPPASVSPDLNIDFSPAIPVLALSTDATVNTAAAGVTAAITAATSRRAQVNGLDWCRTLRRFAAQPTAAGVLEAGNLTASIPVAFVLVHPGINNIFEGSNVAGGVGGWRFDFPGRPQAFDYDDIAVAMGPGDLSARIGCAARLGGMQAAGQGAYTAYDSARVVQEYWSLRVFDIEQAESAVSGAESGVALAAVNMALAVGSAALAVASASNTEGITIFGIALAAANVVIAAVEVGLAAADLVAAQQALQDSIEKEAAVRAYVVHLYETFTRSLNAAVLLDQKGLNP
;
A
#
# COMPACT_ATOMS: atom_id res chain seq x y z
N MET A 1 1.52 26.13 110.28
CA MET A 1 0.45 26.55 109.36
C MET A 1 0.92 27.82 108.64
N ARG A 2 1.25 27.78 107.33
CA ARG A 2 1.73 28.93 106.55
C ARG A 2 0.88 29.00 105.28
N MET A 3 0.03 30.02 105.21
CA MET A 3 -1.03 30.16 104.21
C MET A 3 -0.45 30.57 102.84
N LYS A 4 -0.82 29.82 101.81
CA LYS A 4 -0.41 30.00 100.41
C LYS A 4 -1.20 31.16 99.80
N ARG A 5 -0.53 32.23 99.37
CA ARG A 5 -1.14 33.31 98.55
C ARG A 5 -1.32 32.79 97.13
N ILE A 6 -2.56 32.77 96.66
CA ILE A 6 -2.92 32.56 95.25
C ILE A 6 -3.01 33.95 94.61
N THR A 7 -2.14 34.23 93.64
CA THR A 7 -2.19 35.44 92.81
C THR A 7 -3.17 35.24 91.67
N HIS A 8 -4.20 36.10 91.62
CA HIS A 8 -5.23 36.18 90.59
C HIS A 8 -4.63 36.65 89.25
N ARG A 9 -4.89 35.93 88.16
CA ARG A 9 -4.61 36.38 86.78
C ARG A 9 -5.70 37.39 86.39
N SER A 10 -5.31 38.60 86.02
CA SER A 10 -6.21 39.61 85.46
C SER A 10 -6.61 39.21 84.03
N GLN A 11 -7.90 39.00 83.79
CA GLN A 11 -8.46 38.94 82.44
C GLN A 11 -8.60 40.37 81.92
N ALA A 12 -7.83 40.73 80.90
CA ALA A 12 -8.07 41.95 80.14
C ALA A 12 -9.30 41.70 79.25
N GLY A 13 -10.38 42.45 79.48
CA GLY A 13 -11.56 42.43 78.62
C GLY A 13 -11.24 43.08 77.27
N PHE A 14 -11.64 42.43 76.18
CA PHE A 14 -11.46 42.93 74.81
C PHE A 14 -12.25 44.22 74.60
N SER A 15 -11.60 45.22 74.01
CA SER A 15 -12.22 46.49 73.62
C SER A 15 -13.14 46.29 72.42
N LEU A 16 -14.26 47.00 72.38
CA LEU A 16 -15.21 47.00 71.26
C LEU A 16 -14.52 47.40 69.93
N VAL A 17 -13.48 48.23 70.02
CA VAL A 17 -12.64 48.64 68.88
C VAL A 17 -11.80 47.47 68.36
N GLU A 18 -11.28 46.63 69.25
CA GLU A 18 -10.42 45.49 68.90
C GLU A 18 -11.22 44.41 68.13
N LEU A 19 -12.47 44.19 68.54
CA LEU A 19 -13.39 43.27 67.86
C LEU A 19 -13.82 43.81 66.47
N GLY A 20 -14.02 45.12 66.35
CA GLY A 20 -14.32 45.77 65.06
C GLY A 20 -13.18 45.66 64.05
N VAL A 21 -11.93 45.84 64.50
CA VAL A 21 -10.73 45.68 63.64
C VAL A 21 -10.56 44.23 63.18
N VAL A 22 -10.76 43.25 64.08
CA VAL A 22 -10.69 41.83 63.72
C VAL A 22 -11.74 41.48 62.66
N MET A 23 -12.97 41.97 62.80
CA MET A 23 -14.03 41.69 61.83
C MET A 23 -13.76 42.34 60.47
N ALA A 24 -13.17 43.54 60.43
CA ALA A 24 -12.75 44.19 59.19
C ALA A 24 -11.62 43.42 58.49
N ILE A 25 -10.62 42.96 59.25
CA ILE A 25 -9.51 42.15 58.71
C ILE A 25 -10.04 40.83 58.15
N VAL A 26 -10.94 40.14 58.87
CA VAL A 26 -11.56 38.89 58.40
C VAL A 26 -12.40 39.14 57.13
N GLY A 27 -13.13 40.26 57.05
CA GLY A 27 -13.88 40.63 55.84
C GLY A 27 -12.98 40.83 54.62
N VAL A 28 -11.87 41.55 54.78
CA VAL A 28 -10.90 41.78 53.69
C VAL A 28 -10.20 40.49 53.28
N ILE A 29 -9.76 39.67 54.24
CA ILE A 29 -9.15 38.36 53.97
C ILE A 29 -10.15 37.43 53.27
N GLY A 30 -11.41 37.44 53.69
CA GLY A 30 -12.51 36.70 53.04
C GLY A 30 -12.71 37.06 51.57
N ILE A 31 -12.70 38.35 51.23
CA ILE A 31 -12.82 38.81 49.84
C ILE A 31 -11.60 38.39 49.00
N LEU A 32 -10.39 38.53 49.55
CA LEU A 32 -9.15 38.14 48.87
C LEU A 32 -9.07 36.63 48.64
N THR A 33 -9.42 35.83 49.64
CA THR A 33 -9.47 34.37 49.54
C THR A 33 -10.55 33.89 48.57
N TRP A 34 -11.74 34.49 48.57
CA TRP A 34 -12.78 34.16 47.59
C TRP A 34 -12.33 34.46 46.16
N ARG A 35 -11.73 35.64 45.93
CA ARG A 35 -11.20 36.03 44.61
C ARG A 35 -10.06 35.12 44.17
N TRP A 36 -9.19 34.71 45.09
CA TRP A 36 -8.10 33.77 44.82
C TRP A 36 -8.63 32.36 44.46
N VAL A 37 -9.61 31.83 45.21
CA VAL A 37 -10.25 30.54 44.92
C VAL A 37 -11.00 30.55 43.59
N ALA A 38 -11.68 31.65 43.23
CA ALA A 38 -12.31 31.80 41.93
C ALA A 38 -11.26 31.77 40.80
N SER A 39 -10.14 32.49 40.96
CA SER A 39 -9.05 32.50 39.97
C SER A 39 -8.27 31.18 39.86
N THR A 40 -8.31 30.32 40.87
CA THR A 40 -7.67 28.98 40.83
C THR A 40 -8.56 27.89 40.25
N ARG A 41 -9.87 28.14 40.05
CA ARG A 41 -10.79 27.16 39.42
C ARG A 41 -10.80 27.20 37.89
N GLU A 42 -10.53 28.36 37.28
CA GLU A 42 -10.37 28.51 35.82
C GLU A 42 -9.34 27.56 35.19
N PRO A 43 -8.14 27.33 35.77
CA PRO A 43 -7.19 26.37 35.20
C PRO A 43 -7.60 24.89 35.29
N LEU A 44 -8.65 24.53 36.05
CA LEU A 44 -9.05 23.12 36.22
C LEU A 44 -10.02 22.61 35.15
N GLN A 45 -10.80 23.48 34.50
CA GLN A 45 -11.79 23.05 33.51
C GLN A 45 -11.22 22.95 32.09
N ARG A 46 -10.21 23.77 31.78
CA ARG A 46 -9.58 23.78 30.45
C ARG A 46 -8.94 22.43 30.06
N PRO A 47 -8.23 21.71 30.96
CA PRO A 47 -7.73 20.37 30.64
C PRO A 47 -8.84 19.37 30.32
N ALA A 48 -10.01 19.48 30.96
CA ALA A 48 -11.16 18.62 30.67
C ALA A 48 -11.75 18.89 29.28
N ILE A 49 -11.88 20.16 28.90
CA ILE A 49 -12.34 20.55 27.56
C ILE A 49 -11.39 20.04 26.48
N VAL A 50 -10.08 20.22 26.66
CA VAL A 50 -9.06 19.73 25.72
C VAL A 50 -9.07 18.20 25.65
N GLY A 51 -9.25 17.52 26.79
CA GLY A 51 -9.42 16.06 26.83
C GLY A 51 -10.65 15.59 26.06
N GLN A 52 -11.77 16.31 26.18
CA GLN A 52 -12.98 16.02 25.41
C GLN A 52 -12.76 16.20 23.90
N LEU A 53 -12.13 17.30 23.47
CA LEU A 53 -11.81 17.52 22.06
C LEU A 53 -10.87 16.45 21.51
N ALA A 54 -9.89 16.00 22.31
CA ALA A 54 -8.99 14.91 21.92
C ALA A 54 -9.72 13.57 21.76
N GLU A 55 -10.66 13.23 22.66
CA GLU A 55 -11.50 12.02 22.53
C GLU A 55 -12.39 12.09 21.28
N ALA A 56 -13.00 13.24 21.02
CA ALA A 56 -13.81 13.48 19.82
C ALA A 56 -12.97 13.34 18.54
N GLN A 57 -11.76 13.90 18.52
CA GLN A 57 -10.84 13.79 17.39
C GLN A 57 -10.44 12.33 17.13
N ALA A 58 -10.07 11.58 18.18
CA ALA A 58 -9.72 10.17 18.05
C ALA A 58 -10.88 9.33 17.49
N ALA A 59 -12.13 9.63 17.88
CA ALA A 59 -13.31 8.97 17.34
C ALA A 59 -13.52 9.28 15.84
N VAL A 60 -13.32 10.53 15.43
CA VAL A 60 -13.37 10.93 14.01
C VAL A 60 -12.30 10.20 13.19
N GLU A 61 -11.07 10.13 13.70
CA GLU A 61 -9.97 9.41 13.04
C GLU A 61 -10.26 7.90 12.96
N GLY A 62 -10.78 7.29 14.03
CA GLY A 62 -11.20 5.88 14.05
C GLY A 62 -12.34 5.57 13.06
N PHE A 63 -13.27 6.51 12.90
CA PHE A 63 -14.37 6.38 11.93
C PHE A 63 -13.86 6.30 10.50
N VAL A 64 -12.82 7.07 10.15
CA VAL A 64 -12.19 7.02 8.82
C VAL A 64 -11.62 5.63 8.52
N LEU A 65 -10.99 4.99 9.52
CA LEU A 65 -10.44 3.65 9.37
C LEU A 65 -11.55 2.64 9.03
N ALA A 66 -12.70 2.76 9.69
CA ALA A 66 -13.83 1.84 9.52
C ALA A 66 -14.73 2.13 8.31
N ARG A 67 -14.86 3.40 7.89
CA ARG A 67 -15.87 3.84 6.90
C ARG A 67 -15.29 4.49 5.65
N HIS A 68 -13.97 4.71 5.59
CA HIS A 68 -13.27 5.28 4.42
C HIS A 68 -13.80 6.67 4.01
N ARG A 69 -14.29 7.42 4.99
CA ARG A 69 -14.77 8.80 4.87
C ARG A 69 -14.77 9.44 6.26
N LEU A 70 -14.72 10.75 6.33
CA LEU A 70 -15.02 11.49 7.56
C LEU A 70 -16.52 11.46 7.83
N PRO A 71 -16.94 11.57 9.10
CA PRO A 71 -18.35 11.68 9.40
C PRO A 71 -18.88 13.05 8.93
N CYS A 72 -20.14 13.11 8.52
CA CYS A 72 -20.89 14.34 8.26
C CYS A 72 -21.34 14.95 9.59
N ALA A 73 -21.51 16.28 9.63
CA ALA A 73 -22.10 16.93 10.79
C ALA A 73 -23.53 16.43 11.05
N ALA A 74 -23.92 16.43 12.32
CA ALA A 74 -25.29 16.23 12.74
C ALA A 74 -26.11 17.51 12.54
N ALA A 75 -27.37 17.34 12.17
CA ALA A 75 -28.30 18.47 11.98
C ALA A 75 -28.78 19.06 13.31
N ASP A 76 -28.68 18.30 14.40
CA ASP A 76 -29.15 18.65 15.74
C ASP A 76 -28.30 17.95 16.81
N THR A 77 -28.67 18.14 18.08
CA THR A 77 -27.97 17.56 19.24
C THR A 77 -28.24 16.06 19.44
N ASN A 78 -29.08 15.40 18.62
CA ASN A 78 -29.36 13.97 18.72
C ASN A 78 -28.16 13.10 18.32
N GLY A 79 -27.18 13.70 17.62
CA GLY A 79 -25.86 13.11 17.36
C GLY A 79 -25.79 12.17 16.16
N ASN A 80 -26.79 12.17 15.28
CA ASN A 80 -26.77 11.38 14.04
C ASN A 80 -26.21 12.20 12.88
N GLU A 81 -25.28 11.63 12.10
CA GLU A 81 -24.80 12.24 10.85
C GLU A 81 -25.95 12.63 9.92
N ASN A 82 -25.90 13.83 9.33
CA ASN A 82 -26.82 14.25 8.27
C ASN A 82 -26.05 14.82 7.07
N CYS A 83 -25.66 13.93 6.16
CA CYS A 83 -24.96 14.30 4.93
C CYS A 83 -25.85 15.05 3.91
N GLY A 84 -27.16 15.11 4.11
CA GLY A 84 -28.07 15.87 3.22
C GLY A 84 -28.15 17.35 3.58
N ASN A 85 -27.74 17.72 4.81
CA ASN A 85 -27.90 19.08 5.29
C ASN A 85 -26.57 19.85 5.26
N ALA A 86 -26.48 20.84 4.36
CA ALA A 86 -25.30 21.70 4.24
C ALA A 86 -25.09 22.62 5.46
N THR A 87 -26.15 22.93 6.23
CA THR A 87 -26.06 23.80 7.41
C THR A 87 -25.83 23.04 8.72
N ALA A 88 -25.77 21.71 8.67
CA ALA A 88 -25.44 20.88 9.82
C ALA A 88 -24.09 21.29 10.43
N VAL A 89 -24.05 21.44 11.76
CA VAL A 89 -22.88 21.92 12.50
C VAL A 89 -22.65 21.15 13.79
N HIS A 90 -23.55 20.26 14.20
CA HIS A 90 -23.39 19.53 15.45
C HIS A 90 -22.46 18.33 15.28
N PHE A 91 -21.79 17.94 16.34
CA PHE A 91 -20.93 16.77 16.34
C PHE A 91 -21.75 15.47 16.35
N PRO A 92 -21.49 14.52 15.42
CA PRO A 92 -22.27 13.29 15.26
C PRO A 92 -21.87 12.21 16.29
N TRP A 93 -21.97 12.54 17.58
CA TRP A 93 -21.50 11.71 18.68
C TRP A 93 -22.11 10.31 18.71
N ARG A 94 -23.39 10.17 18.34
CA ARG A 94 -24.10 8.88 18.35
C ARG A 94 -23.59 7.99 17.23
N THR A 95 -23.37 8.56 16.04
CA THR A 95 -22.79 7.82 14.92
C THR A 95 -21.35 7.39 15.19
N LEU A 96 -20.61 8.19 15.96
CA LEU A 96 -19.26 7.89 16.42
C LEU A 96 -19.21 6.93 17.63
N GLY A 97 -20.36 6.52 18.18
CA GLY A 97 -20.43 5.63 19.35
C GLY A 97 -19.98 6.29 20.66
N LEU A 98 -19.98 7.61 20.73
CA LEU A 98 -19.66 8.38 21.93
C LEU A 98 -20.90 8.63 22.79
N SER A 99 -20.72 9.19 23.99
CA SER A 99 -21.85 9.54 24.87
C SER A 99 -22.49 10.89 24.48
N SER A 100 -23.70 11.16 24.97
CA SER A 100 -24.42 12.42 24.70
C SER A 100 -23.71 13.67 25.22
N ARG A 101 -22.72 13.52 26.11
CA ARG A 101 -21.88 14.62 26.62
C ARG A 101 -21.08 15.35 25.54
N PHE A 102 -21.10 14.87 24.30
CA PHE A 102 -20.46 15.49 23.13
C PHE A 102 -21.46 16.22 22.22
N GLY A 103 -22.76 16.18 22.52
CA GLY A 103 -23.80 16.77 21.69
C GLY A 103 -23.76 18.29 21.61
N GLN A 104 -23.08 18.94 22.56
CA GLN A 104 -22.83 20.39 22.56
C GLN A 104 -21.69 20.80 21.65
N LEU A 105 -20.87 19.87 21.14
CA LEU A 105 -19.73 20.25 20.28
C LEU A 105 -20.22 20.63 18.88
N HIS A 106 -19.55 21.62 18.29
CA HIS A 106 -19.67 21.92 16.88
C HIS A 106 -18.61 21.18 16.08
N TYR A 107 -18.97 20.80 14.87
CA TYR A 107 -18.16 20.02 13.97
C TYR A 107 -18.37 20.48 12.52
N GLY A 108 -17.26 20.64 11.82
CA GLY A 108 -17.22 20.90 10.39
C GLY A 108 -16.35 19.88 9.69
N VAL A 109 -16.73 19.49 8.48
CA VAL A 109 -15.95 18.60 7.62
C VAL A 109 -15.86 19.18 6.21
N ASN A 110 -14.73 18.99 5.53
CA ASN A 110 -14.60 19.43 4.16
C ASN A 110 -15.52 18.64 3.23
N ARG A 111 -16.47 19.37 2.64
CA ARG A 111 -17.43 18.84 1.65
C ARG A 111 -17.42 19.56 0.32
N GLY A 112 -16.61 20.62 0.19
CA GLY A 112 -16.47 21.35 -1.05
C GLY A 112 -15.14 21.09 -1.74
N GLY A 113 -14.96 21.73 -2.88
CA GLY A 113 -13.97 21.37 -3.88
C GLY A 113 -14.45 20.18 -4.73
N VAL A 114 -14.39 20.32 -6.06
CA VAL A 114 -14.82 19.25 -6.99
C VAL A 114 -13.93 18.02 -6.79
N GLY A 115 -14.54 16.92 -6.32
CA GLY A 115 -13.82 15.68 -6.04
C GLY A 115 -12.96 15.70 -4.78
N LEU A 116 -13.19 16.64 -3.85
CA LEU A 116 -12.45 16.79 -2.59
C LEU A 116 -13.34 16.59 -1.33
N ASP A 117 -14.61 16.22 -1.49
CA ASP A 117 -15.50 15.91 -0.35
C ASP A 117 -14.94 14.71 0.42
N LEU A 118 -14.51 14.97 1.66
CA LEU A 118 -13.93 13.96 2.54
C LEU A 118 -14.99 13.19 3.32
N ALA A 119 -16.23 13.68 3.35
CA ALA A 119 -17.36 13.05 4.03
C ALA A 119 -18.19 12.14 3.11
N ALA A 120 -17.98 12.23 1.80
CA ALA A 120 -18.50 11.28 0.82
C ALA A 120 -17.57 10.08 0.64
N LEU A 121 -18.11 8.95 0.21
CA LEU A 121 -17.28 7.84 -0.25
C LEU A 121 -16.54 8.26 -1.54
N PRO A 122 -15.22 8.05 -1.60
CA PRO A 122 -14.44 8.42 -2.78
C PRO A 122 -14.75 7.48 -3.95
N PRO A 123 -14.52 7.92 -5.20
CA PRO A 123 -14.52 7.01 -6.34
C PRO A 123 -13.33 6.03 -6.25
N ALA A 124 -13.52 4.82 -6.76
CA ALA A 124 -12.44 3.85 -6.89
C ALA A 124 -11.36 4.40 -7.84
N SER A 125 -10.12 4.42 -7.37
CA SER A 125 -9.01 5.14 -8.01
C SER A 125 -7.64 4.54 -7.72
N VAL A 126 -7.55 3.74 -6.67
CA VAL A 126 -6.41 2.92 -6.27
C VAL A 126 -6.76 1.49 -6.64
N SER A 127 -5.87 0.82 -7.39
CA SER A 127 -6.08 -0.58 -7.78
C SER A 127 -4.79 -1.37 -7.66
N PRO A 128 -4.87 -2.65 -7.23
CA PRO A 128 -3.69 -3.48 -6.98
C PRO A 128 -2.93 -3.85 -8.25
N ASP A 129 -3.58 -3.79 -9.41
CA ASP A 129 -3.00 -4.03 -10.73
C ASP A 129 -2.64 -2.74 -11.49
N LEU A 130 -2.72 -1.59 -10.82
CA LEU A 130 -2.47 -0.28 -11.43
C LEU A 130 -3.37 0.01 -12.66
N ASN A 131 -4.51 -0.68 -12.79
CA ASN A 131 -5.41 -0.64 -13.95
C ASN A 131 -4.74 -1.06 -15.27
N ILE A 132 -3.69 -1.88 -15.20
CA ILE A 132 -2.98 -2.37 -16.37
C ILE A 132 -3.84 -3.40 -17.09
N ASP A 133 -3.92 -3.28 -18.41
CA ASP A 133 -4.53 -4.32 -19.23
C ASP A 133 -3.52 -5.45 -19.43
N PHE A 134 -3.81 -6.61 -18.87
CA PHE A 134 -3.00 -7.82 -19.05
C PHE A 134 -3.39 -8.55 -20.33
N SER A 135 -3.51 -7.80 -21.44
CA SER A 135 -3.87 -8.31 -22.76
C SER A 135 -2.68 -8.19 -23.73
N PRO A 136 -2.29 -9.27 -24.43
CA PRO A 136 -2.80 -10.64 -24.27
C PRO A 136 -2.51 -11.19 -22.87
N ALA A 137 -3.34 -12.15 -22.42
CA ALA A 137 -3.16 -12.85 -21.16
C ALA A 137 -1.71 -13.35 -21.03
N ILE A 138 -1.22 -13.52 -19.78
CA ILE A 138 0.17 -13.99 -19.56
C ILE A 138 0.40 -15.17 -20.50
N PRO A 139 1.41 -15.07 -21.36
CA PRO A 139 1.52 -16.05 -22.39
C PRO A 139 1.90 -17.39 -21.77
N VAL A 140 0.95 -18.33 -21.82
CA VAL A 140 1.25 -19.71 -21.53
C VAL A 140 2.13 -20.15 -22.68
N LEU A 141 3.45 -20.15 -22.45
CA LEU A 141 4.38 -20.95 -23.23
C LEU A 141 3.67 -22.25 -23.59
N ALA A 142 3.78 -22.73 -24.82
CA ALA A 142 3.15 -23.99 -25.27
C ALA A 142 3.76 -25.24 -24.58
N LEU A 143 4.11 -25.12 -23.31
CA LEU A 143 4.45 -26.09 -22.29
C LEU A 143 3.21 -26.88 -21.82
N SER A 144 2.21 -27.10 -22.69
CA SER A 144 0.93 -27.71 -22.33
C SER A 144 1.07 -29.09 -21.65
N THR A 145 2.23 -29.72 -21.78
CA THR A 145 2.60 -31.01 -21.18
C THR A 145 3.26 -30.91 -19.79
N ASP A 146 3.66 -29.72 -19.32
CA ASP A 146 4.33 -29.52 -18.03
C ASP A 146 3.35 -29.14 -16.92
N ALA A 147 3.04 -30.09 -16.05
CA ALA A 147 2.12 -29.87 -14.93
C ALA A 147 2.56 -28.73 -14.00
N THR A 148 3.86 -28.51 -13.82
CA THR A 148 4.38 -27.48 -12.90
C THR A 148 4.18 -26.08 -13.45
N VAL A 149 4.50 -25.89 -14.74
CA VAL A 149 4.32 -24.60 -15.42
C VAL A 149 2.84 -24.27 -15.56
N ASN A 150 2.01 -25.27 -15.93
CA ASN A 150 0.56 -25.10 -16.02
C ASN A 150 -0.06 -24.68 -14.68
N THR A 151 0.41 -25.26 -13.57
CA THR A 151 -0.05 -24.87 -12.22
C THR A 151 0.33 -23.42 -11.89
N ALA A 152 1.56 -23.02 -12.20
CA ALA A 152 2.02 -21.66 -11.96
C ALA A 152 1.27 -20.63 -12.84
N ALA A 153 0.99 -20.96 -14.10
CA ALA A 153 0.19 -20.14 -15.01
C ALA A 153 -1.28 -20.00 -14.57
N ALA A 154 -1.87 -21.06 -14.01
CA ALA A 154 -3.19 -20.99 -13.40
C ALA A 154 -3.21 -20.06 -12.18
N GLY A 155 -2.15 -20.09 -11.35
CA GLY A 155 -1.98 -19.19 -10.20
C GLY A 155 -1.91 -17.71 -10.61
N VAL A 156 -1.18 -17.41 -11.67
CA VAL A 156 -1.12 -16.09 -12.30
C VAL A 156 -2.52 -15.62 -12.73
N THR A 157 -3.25 -16.46 -13.47
CA THR A 157 -4.59 -16.14 -13.98
C THR A 157 -5.57 -15.84 -12.83
N ALA A 158 -5.51 -16.64 -11.77
CA ALA A 158 -6.29 -16.41 -10.56
C ALA A 158 -5.93 -15.08 -9.89
N ALA A 159 -4.63 -14.74 -9.78
CA ALA A 159 -4.18 -13.48 -9.19
C ALA A 159 -4.63 -12.27 -10.01
N ILE A 160 -4.55 -12.31 -11.35
CA ILE A 160 -5.06 -11.26 -12.24
C ILE A 160 -6.57 -11.07 -12.06
N THR A 161 -7.32 -12.17 -12.02
CA THR A 161 -8.78 -12.14 -11.81
C THR A 161 -9.12 -11.51 -10.47
N ALA A 162 -8.42 -11.92 -9.40
CA ALA A 162 -8.58 -11.34 -8.07
C ALA A 162 -8.29 -9.83 -8.08
N ALA A 163 -7.17 -9.39 -8.67
CA ALA A 163 -6.81 -7.98 -8.76
C ALA A 163 -7.81 -7.15 -9.58
N THR A 164 -8.23 -7.65 -10.73
CA THR A 164 -9.20 -6.98 -11.62
C THR A 164 -10.55 -6.81 -10.93
N SER A 165 -11.00 -7.81 -10.16
CA SER A 165 -12.25 -7.73 -9.38
C SER A 165 -12.24 -6.60 -8.34
N ARG A 166 -11.05 -6.12 -7.96
CA ARG A 166 -10.88 -5.03 -6.98
C ARG A 166 -10.93 -3.64 -7.59
N ARG A 167 -10.83 -3.46 -8.91
CA ARG A 167 -10.83 -2.12 -9.56
C ARG A 167 -12.04 -1.25 -9.23
N ALA A 168 -13.19 -1.86 -8.96
CA ALA A 168 -14.43 -1.15 -8.61
C ALA A 168 -14.68 -1.06 -7.10
N GLN A 169 -13.83 -1.67 -6.28
CA GLN A 169 -13.98 -1.67 -4.82
C GLN A 169 -13.42 -0.38 -4.26
N VAL A 170 -14.20 0.28 -3.41
CA VAL A 170 -13.76 1.49 -2.71
C VAL A 170 -13.23 1.10 -1.35
N ASN A 171 -12.03 1.57 -1.01
CA ASN A 171 -11.45 1.39 0.31
C ASN A 171 -10.75 2.67 0.80
N GLY A 172 -10.15 2.62 1.98
CA GLY A 172 -9.55 3.81 2.58
C GLY A 172 -8.28 4.32 1.88
N LEU A 173 -7.66 3.56 0.98
CA LEU A 173 -6.60 4.07 0.09
C LEU A 173 -7.16 5.07 -0.92
N ASP A 174 -8.36 4.85 -1.45
CA ASP A 174 -9.05 5.82 -2.32
C ASP A 174 -9.31 7.12 -1.56
N TRP A 175 -9.73 7.01 -0.30
CA TRP A 175 -9.95 8.17 0.56
C TRP A 175 -8.63 8.90 0.83
N CYS A 176 -7.54 8.17 1.08
CA CYS A 176 -6.20 8.75 1.18
C CYS A 176 -5.78 9.48 -0.11
N ARG A 177 -6.17 9.00 -1.28
CA ARG A 177 -5.91 9.69 -2.55
C ARG A 177 -6.68 11.01 -2.61
N THR A 178 -7.95 11.04 -2.22
CA THR A 178 -8.76 12.27 -2.12
C THR A 178 -8.19 13.26 -1.11
N LEU A 179 -7.82 12.79 0.08
CA LEU A 179 -7.21 13.63 1.11
C LEU A 179 -5.90 14.26 0.66
N ARG A 180 -5.03 13.49 -0.01
CA ARG A 180 -3.76 14.02 -0.55
C ARG A 180 -3.99 14.99 -1.70
N ARG A 181 -5.02 14.78 -2.53
CA ARG A 181 -5.42 15.75 -3.55
C ARG A 181 -5.88 17.05 -2.93
N PHE A 182 -6.67 17.00 -1.86
CA PHE A 182 -7.05 18.20 -1.12
C PHE A 182 -5.82 18.89 -0.51
N ALA A 183 -4.90 18.14 0.10
CA ALA A 183 -3.65 18.71 0.61
C ALA A 183 -2.80 19.40 -0.48
N ALA A 184 -2.86 18.91 -1.73
CA ALA A 184 -2.19 19.52 -2.88
C ALA A 184 -2.98 20.67 -3.51
N GLN A 185 -4.29 20.78 -3.24
CA GLN A 185 -5.19 21.82 -3.75
C GLN A 185 -5.96 22.51 -2.61
N PRO A 186 -5.24 23.12 -1.65
CA PRO A 186 -5.84 23.72 -0.46
C PRO A 186 -6.79 24.88 -0.75
N THR A 187 -6.64 25.55 -1.89
CA THR A 187 -7.40 26.76 -2.26
C THR A 187 -8.55 26.48 -3.23
N ALA A 188 -8.97 25.23 -3.36
CA ALA A 188 -10.10 24.88 -4.23
C ALA A 188 -11.39 25.56 -3.75
N ALA A 189 -12.22 26.04 -4.68
CA ALA A 189 -13.42 26.77 -4.31
C ALA A 189 -14.38 25.89 -3.47
N GLY A 190 -14.89 26.47 -2.38
CA GLY A 190 -15.86 25.85 -1.49
C GLY A 190 -15.28 24.90 -0.46
N VAL A 191 -13.96 24.73 -0.37
CA VAL A 191 -13.36 23.95 0.72
C VAL A 191 -13.70 24.54 2.07
N LEU A 192 -13.75 23.68 3.09
CA LEU A 192 -13.92 24.13 4.47
C LEU A 192 -12.65 24.84 4.93
N GLU A 193 -12.84 26.02 5.48
CA GLU A 193 -11.77 26.83 6.05
C GLU A 193 -12.13 27.28 7.46
N ALA A 194 -11.12 27.42 8.31
CA ALA A 194 -11.22 27.99 9.65
C ALA A 194 -10.42 29.30 9.69
N GLY A 195 -11.02 30.36 10.25
CA GLY A 195 -10.40 31.68 10.30
C GLY A 195 -11.40 32.82 10.24
N ASN A 196 -11.03 33.88 9.54
CA ASN A 196 -11.83 35.11 9.41
C ASN A 196 -11.68 35.74 8.01
N LEU A 197 -12.31 36.91 7.81
CA LEU A 197 -12.31 37.63 6.53
C LEU A 197 -10.93 38.03 5.99
N THR A 198 -9.92 38.15 6.86
CA THR A 198 -8.58 38.61 6.50
C THR A 198 -7.55 37.50 6.36
N ALA A 199 -7.78 36.37 7.02
CA ALA A 199 -6.92 35.20 6.97
C ALA A 199 -7.71 33.94 7.29
N SER A 200 -7.42 32.85 6.60
CA SER A 200 -8.03 31.54 6.84
C SER A 200 -7.04 30.42 6.54
N ILE A 201 -7.34 29.24 7.07
CA ILE A 201 -6.65 27.99 6.71
C ILE A 201 -7.65 26.92 6.25
N PRO A 202 -7.30 26.13 5.23
CA PRO A 202 -8.10 24.99 4.80
C PRO A 202 -7.98 23.85 5.79
N VAL A 203 -9.12 23.24 6.14
CA VAL A 203 -9.19 22.19 7.15
C VAL A 203 -9.95 20.99 6.62
N ALA A 204 -9.45 19.79 6.92
CA ALA A 204 -10.16 18.54 6.65
C ALA A 204 -11.38 18.41 7.55
N PHE A 205 -11.22 18.74 8.83
CA PHE A 205 -12.31 18.90 9.79
C PHE A 205 -11.92 19.86 10.92
N VAL A 206 -12.92 20.32 11.65
CA VAL A 206 -12.79 21.18 12.83
C VAL A 206 -13.78 20.74 13.91
N LEU A 207 -13.34 20.82 15.16
CA LEU A 207 -14.11 20.54 16.36
C LEU A 207 -14.05 21.77 17.26
N VAL A 208 -15.20 22.19 17.79
CA VAL A 208 -15.29 23.35 18.67
C VAL A 208 -16.08 23.02 19.93
N HIS A 209 -15.52 23.40 21.07
CA HIS A 209 -16.18 23.40 22.37
C HIS A 209 -16.65 24.82 22.70
N PRO A 210 -17.89 24.99 23.22
CA PRO A 210 -18.49 26.28 23.58
C PRO A 210 -17.93 26.89 24.89
N GLY A 211 -16.64 26.70 25.15
CA GLY A 211 -15.99 27.23 26.35
C GLY A 211 -16.57 26.77 27.70
N ILE A 212 -16.33 27.57 28.73
CA ILE A 212 -16.78 27.38 30.12
C ILE A 212 -18.22 27.84 30.30
N ASN A 213 -18.63 28.89 29.57
CA ASN A 213 -19.98 29.45 29.65
C ASN A 213 -21.04 28.61 28.88
N ASN A 214 -20.61 27.60 28.10
CA ASN A 214 -21.44 26.77 27.21
C ASN A 214 -22.19 27.56 26.13
N ILE A 215 -21.61 28.66 25.68
CA ILE A 215 -22.10 29.50 24.60
C ILE A 215 -21.04 29.50 23.50
N PHE A 216 -21.46 29.40 22.24
CA PHE A 216 -20.55 29.59 21.12
C PHE A 216 -20.44 31.09 20.82
N GLU A 217 -19.23 31.57 20.57
CA GLU A 217 -18.97 32.95 20.22
C GLU A 217 -18.27 33.10 18.86
N GLY A 218 -18.12 34.34 18.41
CA GLY A 218 -17.45 34.65 17.16
C GLY A 218 -18.08 33.95 15.96
N SER A 219 -17.25 33.35 15.12
CA SER A 219 -17.70 32.62 13.92
C SER A 219 -18.19 31.20 14.25
N ASN A 220 -18.01 30.71 15.48
CA ASN A 220 -18.39 29.35 15.86
C ASN A 220 -19.89 29.17 16.14
N VAL A 221 -20.67 30.26 16.19
CA VAL A 221 -22.12 30.22 16.34
C VAL A 221 -22.80 29.47 15.19
N ALA A 222 -23.98 28.92 15.42
CA ALA A 222 -24.77 28.29 14.37
C ALA A 222 -25.07 29.29 13.24
N GLY A 223 -24.76 28.92 11.99
CA GLY A 223 -24.87 29.79 10.82
C GLY A 223 -23.65 30.68 10.56
N GLY A 224 -22.73 30.77 11.52
CA GLY A 224 -21.49 31.53 11.38
C GLY A 224 -21.70 33.05 11.33
N VAL A 225 -20.58 33.79 11.21
CA VAL A 225 -20.57 35.25 11.07
C VAL A 225 -19.74 35.63 9.83
N GLY A 226 -20.29 36.49 8.98
CA GLY A 226 -19.59 37.00 7.79
C GLY A 226 -19.27 35.94 6.73
N GLY A 227 -20.03 34.84 6.67
CA GLY A 227 -19.80 33.71 5.77
C GLY A 227 -18.84 32.64 6.30
N TRP A 228 -18.27 32.84 7.50
CA TRP A 228 -17.36 31.91 8.16
C TRP A 228 -18.05 31.15 9.27
N ARG A 229 -17.84 29.84 9.31
CA ARG A 229 -18.49 28.95 10.29
C ARG A 229 -17.62 28.56 11.47
N PHE A 230 -16.31 28.83 11.41
CA PHE A 230 -15.35 28.44 12.44
C PHE A 230 -14.21 29.46 12.52
N ASP A 231 -13.88 29.86 13.74
CA ASP A 231 -12.73 30.72 14.05
C ASP A 231 -11.40 29.95 13.91
N PHE A 232 -10.28 30.68 13.91
CA PHE A 232 -8.95 30.06 13.95
C PHE A 232 -8.76 29.18 15.20
N PRO A 233 -8.22 27.96 15.05
CA PRO A 233 -7.76 27.20 16.20
C PRO A 233 -6.66 28.00 16.91
N GLY A 234 -6.85 28.26 18.21
CA GLY A 234 -5.92 29.07 19.00
C GLY A 234 -6.18 30.57 19.00
N ARG A 235 -7.36 31.03 18.54
CA ARG A 235 -7.81 32.41 18.75
C ARG A 235 -7.62 32.78 20.25
N PRO A 236 -6.96 33.93 20.55
CA PRO A 236 -6.75 34.35 21.93
C PRO A 236 -8.08 34.46 22.68
N GLN A 237 -8.09 33.95 23.91
CA GLN A 237 -9.25 34.03 24.78
C GLN A 237 -9.47 35.49 25.20
N ALA A 238 -10.72 35.91 25.25
CA ALA A 238 -11.12 37.26 25.63
C ALA A 238 -12.33 37.18 26.59
N PHE A 239 -12.76 38.31 27.13
CA PHE A 239 -13.91 38.33 28.04
C PHE A 239 -15.21 37.86 27.35
N ASP A 240 -15.27 38.00 26.02
CA ASP A 240 -16.38 37.67 25.13
C ASP A 240 -16.05 36.49 24.20
N TYR A 241 -15.00 35.73 24.51
CA TYR A 241 -14.58 34.57 23.70
C TYR A 241 -13.82 33.56 24.55
N ASP A 242 -14.49 32.47 24.92
CA ASP A 242 -13.89 31.33 25.63
C ASP A 242 -14.02 29.99 24.88
N ASP A 243 -14.51 30.03 23.65
CA ASP A 243 -14.48 28.90 22.73
C ASP A 243 -13.09 28.29 22.55
N ILE A 244 -13.06 26.96 22.46
CA ILE A 244 -11.84 26.20 22.20
C ILE A 244 -12.06 25.35 20.95
N ALA A 245 -11.31 25.65 19.90
CA ALA A 245 -11.35 24.93 18.63
C ALA A 245 -10.06 24.14 18.39
N VAL A 246 -10.22 22.93 17.84
CA VAL A 246 -9.14 22.14 17.24
C VAL A 246 -9.50 21.91 15.79
N ALA A 247 -8.59 22.23 14.88
CA ALA A 247 -8.76 21.96 13.47
C ALA A 247 -7.64 21.07 12.95
N MET A 248 -7.96 20.22 12.00
CA MET A 248 -7.02 19.32 11.36
C MET A 248 -6.88 19.71 9.89
N GLY A 249 -5.67 20.10 9.47
CA GLY A 249 -5.37 20.34 8.07
C GLY A 249 -5.37 19.04 7.24
N PRO A 250 -5.58 19.10 5.93
CA PRO A 250 -5.54 17.91 5.08
C PRO A 250 -4.17 17.23 5.05
N GLY A 251 -3.07 17.99 5.11
CA GLY A 251 -1.71 17.47 5.22
C GLY A 251 -1.46 16.75 6.55
N ASP A 252 -1.87 17.37 7.66
CA ASP A 252 -1.71 16.82 9.01
C ASP A 252 -2.50 15.52 9.18
N LEU A 253 -3.75 15.49 8.70
CA LEU A 253 -4.56 14.27 8.70
C LEU A 253 -3.91 13.19 7.84
N SER A 254 -3.36 13.56 6.68
CA SER A 254 -2.70 12.60 5.78
C SER A 254 -1.47 11.96 6.43
N ALA A 255 -0.69 12.75 7.16
CA ALA A 255 0.47 12.29 7.92
C ALA A 255 0.07 11.40 9.10
N ARG A 256 -0.93 11.81 9.90
CA ARG A 256 -1.44 11.05 11.06
C ARG A 256 -2.01 9.70 10.66
N ILE A 257 -2.82 9.68 9.60
CA ILE A 257 -3.35 8.42 9.08
C ILE A 257 -2.23 7.60 8.46
N GLY A 258 -1.18 8.19 7.88
CA GLY A 258 -0.09 7.45 7.22
C GLY A 258 -0.39 7.15 5.75
N CYS A 259 -1.18 8.02 5.09
CA CYS A 259 -1.61 7.83 3.72
C CYS A 259 -0.45 7.68 2.73
N ALA A 260 0.64 8.43 2.92
CA ALA A 260 1.81 8.37 2.03
C ALA A 260 2.47 6.98 2.04
N ALA A 261 2.67 6.40 3.24
CA ALA A 261 3.28 5.09 3.39
C ALA A 261 2.39 3.97 2.81
N ARG A 262 1.08 4.00 3.09
CA ARG A 262 0.15 2.98 2.58
C ARG A 262 -0.02 3.03 1.07
N LEU A 263 -0.21 4.23 0.50
CA LEU A 263 -0.26 4.40 -0.95
C LEU A 263 1.07 4.02 -1.61
N GLY A 264 2.21 4.36 -1.00
CA GLY A 264 3.53 3.97 -1.47
C GLY A 264 3.73 2.45 -1.48
N GLY A 265 3.29 1.76 -0.41
CA GLY A 265 3.33 0.30 -0.32
C GLY A 265 2.46 -0.38 -1.39
N MET A 266 1.24 0.13 -1.62
CA MET A 266 0.38 -0.35 -2.71
C MET A 266 1.07 -0.17 -4.07
N GLN A 267 1.56 1.04 -4.35
CA GLN A 267 2.24 1.35 -5.62
C GLN A 267 3.47 0.46 -5.83
N ALA A 268 4.30 0.25 -4.81
CA ALA A 268 5.46 -0.63 -4.90
C ALA A 268 5.06 -2.08 -5.19
N ALA A 269 4.01 -2.60 -4.54
CA ALA A 269 3.52 -3.96 -4.79
C ALA A 269 2.96 -4.11 -6.22
N GLY A 270 2.17 -3.14 -6.69
CA GLY A 270 1.65 -3.12 -8.07
C GLY A 270 2.75 -3.02 -9.12
N GLN A 271 3.76 -2.18 -8.91
CA GLN A 271 4.92 -2.07 -9.82
C GLN A 271 5.78 -3.34 -9.83
N GLY A 272 5.92 -4.00 -8.68
CA GLY A 272 6.58 -5.31 -8.59
C GLY A 272 5.86 -6.38 -9.41
N ALA A 273 4.53 -6.41 -9.34
CA ALA A 273 3.72 -7.30 -10.17
C ALA A 273 3.86 -6.98 -11.67
N TYR A 274 3.82 -5.69 -12.04
CA TYR A 274 4.01 -5.31 -13.43
C TYR A 274 5.39 -5.67 -13.98
N THR A 275 6.45 -5.50 -13.19
CA THR A 275 7.83 -5.87 -13.59
C THR A 275 7.95 -7.37 -13.84
N ALA A 276 7.30 -8.19 -13.00
CA ALA A 276 7.27 -9.64 -13.20
C ALA A 276 6.44 -10.04 -14.43
N TYR A 277 5.35 -9.33 -14.73
CA TYR A 277 4.56 -9.51 -15.96
C TYR A 277 5.38 -9.20 -17.21
N ASP A 278 6.08 -8.07 -17.23
CA ASP A 278 6.90 -7.66 -18.37
C ASP A 278 8.03 -8.67 -18.62
N SER A 279 8.70 -9.11 -17.55
CA SER A 279 9.70 -10.17 -17.61
C SER A 279 9.11 -11.47 -18.19
N ALA A 280 7.87 -11.82 -17.86
CA ALA A 280 7.22 -13.03 -18.37
C ALA A 280 6.96 -12.97 -19.88
N ARG A 281 6.58 -11.78 -20.38
CA ARG A 281 6.44 -11.55 -21.81
C ARG A 281 7.77 -11.67 -22.55
N VAL A 282 8.83 -11.11 -21.99
CA VAL A 282 10.18 -11.22 -22.58
C VAL A 282 10.61 -12.69 -22.67
N VAL A 283 10.39 -13.48 -21.60
CA VAL A 283 10.72 -14.92 -21.61
C VAL A 283 9.93 -15.68 -22.66
N GLN A 284 8.67 -15.31 -22.91
CA GLN A 284 7.88 -15.93 -23.97
C GLN A 284 8.51 -15.77 -25.35
N GLU A 285 8.97 -14.57 -25.69
CA GLU A 285 9.61 -14.32 -26.97
C GLU A 285 10.87 -15.21 -27.13
N TYR A 286 11.70 -15.30 -26.10
CA TYR A 286 12.90 -16.14 -26.11
C TYR A 286 12.62 -17.65 -26.12
N TRP A 287 11.44 -18.08 -25.67
CA TRP A 287 11.07 -19.49 -25.70
C TRP A 287 10.91 -20.02 -27.12
N SER A 288 10.32 -19.23 -28.01
CA SER A 288 10.15 -19.62 -29.42
C SER A 288 11.49 -19.94 -30.09
N LEU A 289 12.52 -19.13 -29.80
CA LEU A 289 13.89 -19.34 -30.29
C LEU A 289 14.50 -20.62 -29.73
N ARG A 290 14.25 -20.93 -28.46
CA ARG A 290 14.78 -22.15 -27.82
C ARG A 290 14.14 -23.43 -28.33
N VAL A 291 12.83 -23.42 -28.59
CA VAL A 291 12.16 -24.56 -29.23
C VAL A 291 12.74 -24.78 -30.63
N PHE A 292 12.97 -23.70 -31.38
CA PHE A 292 13.64 -23.77 -32.68
C PHE A 292 15.07 -24.34 -32.59
N ASP A 293 15.87 -23.93 -31.59
CA ASP A 293 17.23 -24.47 -31.38
C ASP A 293 17.21 -25.98 -31.09
N ILE A 294 16.20 -26.47 -30.36
CA ILE A 294 16.03 -27.90 -30.08
C ILE A 294 15.65 -28.65 -31.35
N GLU A 295 14.67 -28.17 -32.11
CA GLU A 295 14.28 -28.78 -33.39
C GLU A 295 15.46 -28.82 -34.37
N GLN A 296 16.28 -27.77 -34.38
CA GLN A 296 17.50 -27.74 -35.20
C GLN A 296 18.55 -28.75 -34.71
N ALA A 297 18.75 -28.89 -33.39
CA ALA A 297 19.65 -29.88 -32.82
C ALA A 297 19.18 -31.32 -33.08
N GLU A 298 17.87 -31.60 -32.99
CA GLU A 298 17.27 -32.89 -33.35
C GLU A 298 17.48 -33.21 -34.83
N SER A 299 17.27 -32.23 -35.70
CA SER A 299 17.54 -32.37 -37.14
C SER A 299 19.03 -32.62 -37.42
N ALA A 300 19.93 -31.97 -36.68
CA ALA A 300 21.37 -32.21 -36.77
C ALA A 300 21.77 -33.63 -36.31
N VAL A 301 21.17 -34.14 -35.23
CA VAL A 301 21.36 -35.54 -34.79
C VAL A 301 20.87 -36.52 -35.86
N SER A 302 19.66 -36.33 -36.39
CA SER A 302 19.13 -37.21 -37.46
C SER A 302 19.97 -37.17 -38.75
N GLY A 303 20.49 -35.99 -39.10
CA GLY A 303 21.43 -35.81 -40.20
C GLY A 303 22.77 -36.52 -39.93
N ALA A 304 23.32 -36.40 -38.71
CA ALA A 304 24.55 -37.07 -38.30
C ALA A 304 24.40 -38.60 -38.24
N GLU A 305 23.24 -39.12 -37.80
CA GLU A 305 22.92 -40.55 -37.85
C GLU A 305 22.89 -41.06 -39.30
N SER A 306 22.28 -40.29 -40.20
CA SER A 306 22.29 -40.58 -41.64
C SER A 306 23.70 -40.52 -42.22
N GLY A 307 24.53 -39.57 -41.75
CA GLY A 307 25.93 -39.45 -42.13
C GLY A 307 26.78 -40.64 -41.67
N VAL A 308 26.60 -41.12 -40.44
CA VAL A 308 27.23 -42.34 -39.94
C VAL A 308 26.77 -43.56 -40.74
N ALA A 309 25.49 -43.65 -41.08
CA ALA A 309 24.97 -44.74 -41.91
C ALA A 309 25.56 -44.71 -43.33
N LEU A 310 25.67 -43.54 -43.97
CA LEU A 310 26.34 -43.39 -45.27
C LEU A 310 27.83 -43.72 -45.18
N ALA A 311 28.54 -43.23 -44.15
CA ALA A 311 29.96 -43.53 -43.94
C ALA A 311 30.18 -45.03 -43.72
N ALA A 312 29.30 -45.70 -42.96
CA ALA A 312 29.33 -47.14 -42.76
C ALA A 312 29.05 -47.91 -44.06
N VAL A 313 28.13 -47.43 -44.90
CA VAL A 313 27.89 -47.98 -46.24
C VAL A 313 29.12 -47.79 -47.14
N ASN A 314 29.76 -46.61 -47.12
CA ASN A 314 31.00 -46.35 -47.86
C ASN A 314 32.15 -47.26 -47.38
N MET A 315 32.26 -47.51 -46.08
CA MET A 315 33.19 -48.46 -45.51
C MET A 315 32.88 -49.89 -45.95
N ALA A 316 31.62 -50.31 -45.93
CA ALA A 316 31.20 -51.64 -46.41
C ALA A 316 31.46 -51.82 -47.91
N LEU A 317 31.27 -50.77 -48.72
CA LEU A 317 31.63 -50.74 -50.14
C LEU A 317 33.16 -50.77 -50.35
N ALA A 318 33.93 -50.06 -49.52
CA ALA A 318 35.39 -50.10 -49.55
C ALA A 318 35.93 -51.50 -49.17
N VAL A 319 35.32 -52.16 -48.18
CA VAL A 319 35.64 -53.55 -47.79
C VAL A 319 35.21 -54.54 -48.88
N GLY A 320 34.03 -54.35 -49.49
CA GLY A 320 33.53 -55.17 -50.59
C GLY A 320 34.41 -55.06 -51.84
N SER A 321 34.87 -53.86 -52.18
CA SER A 321 35.82 -53.62 -53.29
C SER A 321 37.23 -54.16 -52.98
N ALA A 322 37.68 -54.11 -51.72
CA ALA A 322 38.91 -54.78 -51.29
C ALA A 322 38.79 -56.31 -51.40
N ALA A 323 37.65 -56.90 -51.00
CA ALA A 323 37.40 -58.33 -51.14
C ALA A 323 37.33 -58.77 -52.62
N LEU A 324 36.73 -57.96 -53.49
CA LEU A 324 36.72 -58.16 -54.94
C LEU A 324 38.13 -58.04 -55.56
N ALA A 325 38.97 -57.13 -55.07
CA ALA A 325 40.37 -57.00 -55.49
C ALA A 325 41.24 -58.18 -55.03
N VAL A 326 40.98 -58.73 -53.84
CA VAL A 326 41.64 -59.97 -53.36
C VAL A 326 41.18 -61.19 -54.17
N ALA A 327 39.90 -61.24 -54.55
CA ALA A 327 39.34 -62.33 -55.37
C ALA A 327 39.80 -62.31 -56.84
N SER A 328 40.16 -61.14 -57.40
CA SER A 328 40.74 -61.05 -58.74
C SER A 328 42.25 -61.32 -58.76
N ALA A 329 42.96 -61.07 -57.66
CA ALA A 329 44.39 -61.38 -57.52
C ALA A 329 44.69 -62.88 -57.46
N SER A 330 43.77 -63.71 -56.95
CA SER A 330 43.94 -65.17 -56.88
C SER A 330 43.81 -65.90 -58.23
N ASN A 331 43.37 -65.22 -59.30
CA ASN A 331 43.25 -65.79 -60.64
C ASN A 331 44.37 -65.38 -61.61
N THR A 332 45.39 -64.63 -61.17
CA THR A 332 46.46 -64.15 -62.06
C THR A 332 47.85 -64.41 -61.46
N GLU A 333 48.60 -65.32 -62.08
CA GLU A 333 50.03 -65.48 -61.79
C GLU A 333 50.81 -64.27 -62.35
N GLY A 334 51.16 -63.34 -61.47
CA GLY A 334 52.17 -62.30 -61.73
C GLY A 334 51.61 -60.90 -61.97
N ILE A 335 52.02 -59.98 -61.09
CA ILE A 335 51.87 -58.50 -61.15
C ILE A 335 50.51 -57.94 -60.69
N THR A 336 50.24 -57.86 -59.38
CA THR A 336 49.27 -56.90 -58.80
C THR A 336 49.57 -56.51 -57.33
N ILE A 337 50.83 -56.23 -56.97
CA ILE A 337 51.16 -55.67 -55.62
C ILE A 337 50.56 -54.25 -55.43
N PHE A 338 50.19 -53.56 -56.51
CA PHE A 338 49.60 -52.21 -56.48
C PHE A 338 48.09 -52.16 -56.15
N GLY A 339 47.33 -53.26 -56.32
CA GLY A 339 45.87 -53.28 -56.07
C GLY A 339 45.50 -53.37 -54.59
N ILE A 340 46.30 -54.10 -53.79
CA ILE A 340 46.07 -54.31 -52.36
C ILE A 340 46.43 -53.05 -51.55
N ALA A 341 47.45 -52.30 -51.98
CA ALA A 341 47.87 -51.07 -51.31
C ALA A 341 46.83 -49.92 -51.46
N LEU A 342 46.19 -49.77 -52.63
CA LEU A 342 45.11 -48.79 -52.83
C LEU A 342 43.80 -49.20 -52.13
N ALA A 343 43.48 -50.49 -52.07
CA ALA A 343 42.30 -50.98 -51.36
C ALA A 343 42.44 -50.82 -49.83
N ALA A 344 43.63 -51.08 -49.28
CA ALA A 344 43.92 -50.81 -47.86
C ALA A 344 43.88 -49.30 -47.54
N ALA A 345 44.34 -48.44 -48.45
CA ALA A 345 44.22 -46.98 -48.29
C ALA A 345 42.76 -46.52 -48.25
N ASN A 346 41.88 -47.07 -49.10
CA ASN A 346 40.45 -46.75 -49.11
C ASN A 346 39.72 -47.25 -47.85
N VAL A 347 40.11 -48.40 -47.29
CA VAL A 347 39.56 -48.89 -46.01
C VAL A 347 40.01 -48.02 -44.84
N VAL A 348 41.26 -47.54 -44.83
CA VAL A 348 41.76 -46.61 -43.80
C VAL A 348 41.08 -45.25 -43.90
N ILE A 349 40.91 -44.69 -45.11
CA ILE A 349 40.20 -43.43 -45.32
C ILE A 349 38.72 -43.56 -44.93
N ALA A 350 38.05 -44.66 -45.32
CA ALA A 350 36.67 -44.90 -44.92
C ALA A 350 36.50 -45.16 -43.41
N ALA A 351 37.48 -45.78 -42.74
CA ALA A 351 37.49 -45.91 -41.28
C ALA A 351 37.68 -44.57 -40.58
N VAL A 352 38.49 -43.66 -41.15
CA VAL A 352 38.63 -42.27 -40.68
C VAL A 352 37.33 -41.50 -40.91
N GLU A 353 36.63 -41.68 -42.03
CA GLU A 353 35.31 -41.08 -42.29
C GLU A 353 34.24 -41.57 -41.31
N VAL A 354 34.20 -42.87 -41.01
CA VAL A 354 33.30 -43.42 -39.97
C VAL A 354 33.66 -42.88 -38.58
N GLY A 355 34.96 -42.72 -38.27
CA GLY A 355 35.43 -42.15 -37.01
C GLY A 355 35.08 -40.66 -36.85
N LEU A 356 35.22 -39.87 -37.91
CA LEU A 356 34.82 -38.46 -37.96
C LEU A 356 33.30 -38.32 -37.87
N ALA A 357 32.54 -39.10 -38.63
CA ALA A 357 31.07 -39.09 -38.57
C ALA A 357 30.54 -39.53 -37.20
N ALA A 358 31.19 -40.50 -36.54
CA ALA A 358 30.86 -40.89 -35.17
C ALA A 358 31.19 -39.78 -34.15
N ALA A 359 32.29 -39.04 -34.34
CA ALA A 359 32.61 -37.87 -33.51
C ALA A 359 31.59 -36.74 -33.72
N ASP A 360 31.16 -36.49 -34.96
CA ASP A 360 30.11 -35.52 -35.29
C ASP A 360 28.75 -35.91 -34.68
N LEU A 361 28.40 -37.21 -34.68
CA LEU A 361 27.20 -37.71 -34.00
C LEU A 361 27.28 -37.50 -32.48
N VAL A 362 28.42 -37.78 -31.85
CA VAL A 362 28.61 -37.54 -30.40
C VAL A 362 28.52 -36.04 -30.09
N ALA A 363 29.12 -35.18 -30.91
CA ALA A 363 29.02 -33.72 -30.74
C ALA A 363 27.58 -33.21 -30.93
N ALA A 364 26.83 -33.76 -31.91
CA ALA A 364 25.42 -33.44 -32.12
C ALA A 364 24.54 -33.91 -30.96
N GLN A 365 24.79 -35.12 -30.42
CA GLN A 365 24.10 -35.64 -29.23
C GLN A 365 24.39 -34.80 -27.98
N GLN A 366 25.63 -34.36 -27.78
CA GLN A 366 25.99 -33.43 -26.70
C GLN A 366 25.29 -32.08 -26.86
N ALA A 367 25.28 -31.51 -28.07
CA ALA A 367 24.59 -30.25 -28.34
C ALA A 367 23.07 -30.35 -28.10
N LEU A 368 22.45 -31.49 -28.44
CA LEU A 368 21.05 -31.76 -28.13
C LEU A 368 20.82 -31.85 -26.61
N GLN A 369 21.67 -32.58 -25.89
CA GLN A 369 21.58 -32.69 -24.43
C GLN A 369 21.73 -31.31 -23.75
N ASP A 370 22.69 -30.48 -24.19
CA ASP A 370 22.88 -29.11 -23.72
C ASP A 370 21.64 -28.24 -23.97
N SER A 371 21.00 -28.40 -25.14
CA SER A 371 19.77 -27.69 -25.48
C SER A 371 18.59 -28.12 -24.60
N ILE A 372 18.45 -29.41 -24.30
CA ILE A 372 17.45 -29.96 -23.37
C ILE A 372 17.69 -29.44 -21.94
N GLU A 373 18.93 -29.42 -21.47
CA GLU A 373 19.26 -28.89 -20.13
C GLU A 373 18.95 -27.39 -20.02
N LYS A 374 19.27 -26.62 -21.07
CA LYS A 374 18.91 -25.20 -21.17
C LYS A 374 17.39 -24.98 -21.18
N GLU A 375 16.63 -25.87 -21.82
CA GLU A 375 15.17 -25.84 -21.81
C GLU A 375 14.61 -26.09 -20.40
N ALA A 376 15.10 -27.12 -19.71
CA ALA A 376 14.71 -27.43 -18.34
C ALA A 376 15.00 -26.26 -17.38
N ALA A 377 16.16 -25.61 -17.53
CA ALA A 377 16.51 -24.42 -16.76
C ALA A 377 15.55 -23.24 -17.00
N VAL A 378 15.07 -23.05 -18.23
CA VAL A 378 14.08 -22.02 -18.54
C VAL A 378 12.71 -22.35 -17.98
N ARG A 379 12.27 -23.61 -18.02
CA ARG A 379 11.02 -24.04 -17.37
C ARG A 379 11.04 -23.69 -15.88
N ALA A 380 12.14 -23.99 -15.18
CA ALA A 380 12.31 -23.62 -13.78
C ALA A 380 12.29 -22.09 -13.56
N TYR A 381 12.93 -21.32 -14.45
CA TYR A 381 12.90 -19.86 -14.40
C TYR A 381 11.49 -19.28 -14.62
N VAL A 382 10.72 -19.82 -15.56
CA VAL A 382 9.33 -19.42 -15.83
C VAL A 382 8.45 -19.67 -14.61
N VAL A 383 8.56 -20.84 -13.98
CA VAL A 383 7.81 -21.15 -12.74
C VAL A 383 8.14 -20.12 -11.66
N HIS A 384 9.43 -19.86 -11.43
CA HIS A 384 9.86 -18.86 -10.44
C HIS A 384 9.29 -17.46 -10.73
N LEU A 385 9.25 -17.07 -12.00
CA LEU A 385 8.72 -15.79 -12.42
C LEU A 385 7.21 -15.68 -12.21
N TYR A 386 6.45 -16.72 -12.56
CA TYR A 386 5.00 -16.80 -12.33
C TYR A 386 4.64 -16.80 -10.85
N GLU A 387 5.40 -17.52 -10.02
CA GLU A 387 5.23 -17.50 -8.57
C GLU A 387 5.54 -16.12 -7.98
N THR A 388 6.57 -15.44 -8.51
CA THR A 388 6.93 -14.07 -8.07
C THR A 388 5.85 -13.08 -8.46
N PHE A 389 5.35 -13.14 -9.70
CA PHE A 389 4.19 -12.36 -10.15
C PHE A 389 2.98 -12.60 -9.25
N THR A 390 2.61 -13.86 -9.05
CA THR A 390 1.45 -14.26 -8.23
C THR A 390 1.56 -13.73 -6.80
N ARG A 391 2.73 -13.89 -6.16
CA ARG A 391 2.97 -13.39 -4.80
C ARG A 391 2.88 -11.87 -4.71
N SER A 392 3.49 -11.15 -5.65
CA SER A 392 3.46 -9.68 -5.66
C SER A 392 2.05 -9.12 -5.87
N LEU A 393 1.28 -9.70 -6.80
CA LEU A 393 -0.08 -9.26 -7.08
C LEU A 393 -1.03 -9.61 -5.93
N ASN A 394 -0.89 -10.79 -5.32
CA ASN A 394 -1.64 -11.16 -4.12
C ASN A 394 -1.30 -10.23 -2.93
N ALA A 395 -0.03 -9.82 -2.79
CA ALA A 395 0.35 -8.83 -1.78
C ALA A 395 -0.32 -7.48 -2.04
N ALA A 396 -0.37 -7.02 -3.30
CA ALA A 396 -1.08 -5.79 -3.68
C ALA A 396 -2.59 -5.90 -3.38
N VAL A 397 -3.22 -7.02 -3.74
CA VAL A 397 -4.63 -7.31 -3.43
C VAL A 397 -4.90 -7.27 -1.93
N LEU A 398 -4.01 -7.85 -1.12
CA LEU A 398 -4.13 -7.86 0.33
C LEU A 398 -3.97 -6.45 0.93
N LEU A 399 -3.04 -5.64 0.43
CA LEU A 399 -2.92 -4.24 0.82
C LEU A 399 -4.17 -3.43 0.49
N ASP A 400 -4.75 -3.66 -0.69
CA ASP A 400 -6.00 -3.01 -1.10
C ASP A 400 -7.19 -3.45 -0.23
N GLN A 401 -7.31 -4.74 0.08
CA GLN A 401 -8.33 -5.26 1.00
C GLN A 401 -8.20 -4.68 2.41
N LYS A 402 -6.97 -4.52 2.90
CA LYS A 402 -6.72 -3.91 4.22
C LYS A 402 -7.06 -2.43 4.24
N GLY A 403 -6.81 -1.71 3.15
CA GLY A 403 -7.09 -0.28 3.06
C GLY A 403 -6.28 0.52 4.09
N LEU A 404 -6.96 1.04 5.11
CA LEU A 404 -6.34 1.79 6.23
C LEU A 404 -6.17 0.96 7.50
N ASN A 405 -6.66 -0.28 7.51
CA ASN A 405 -6.52 -1.14 8.67
C ASN A 405 -5.04 -1.49 8.88
N PRO A 406 -4.55 -1.45 10.14
CA PRO A 406 -3.14 -1.71 10.47
C PRO A 406 -2.68 -3.13 10.11
#